data_AF-A0A2D9RFP5-F1
#
_entry.id   AF-A0A2D9RFP5-F1
#
_cell.length_a   1.000
_cell.length_b   1.000
_cell.length_c   1.000
_cell.angle_alpha   90.00
_cell.angle_beta   90.00
_cell.angle_gamma   90.00
#
_symmetry.space_group_name_H-M   'P 1'
#
loop_
_entity.id
_entity.type
_entity.pdbx_description
1 polymer ?
#
loop_
_entity_poly.entity_id
_entity_poly.type
_entity_poly.pdbx_seq_one_letter_code
_entity_poly.pdbx_strand_id
1 'polypeptide(L)'
;METSHTYKPALIGGDTIVTLSDDGIHRQKRTDEASMGWDEIEAVRYLEGRGRYGAGMELHFRSTSGETLRLFRNDPNEADIEDSDIAFAELVLECFKWLSQKRPDLVVSLEQPKLFKWIFFLCGVLLLLVFIALTVVGILMVPDDFATGLPALFAGFAISATLMINYNPFKPPVTKSAYEMWTDLSN
;
A
#
# COMPACT_ATOMS: atom_id res chain seq x y z
N MET A 1 12.25 -1.98 -27.25
CA MET A 1 10.79 -2.14 -27.47
C MET A 1 10.10 -1.08 -26.63
N GLU A 2 9.09 -0.40 -27.16
CA GLU A 2 8.44 0.73 -26.48
C GLU A 2 6.96 0.41 -26.28
N THR A 3 6.47 0.56 -25.05
CA THR A 3 5.05 0.39 -24.71
C THR A 3 4.52 1.69 -24.12
N SER A 4 3.32 2.09 -24.54
CA SER A 4 2.69 3.32 -24.07
C SER A 4 1.30 3.01 -23.52
N HIS A 5 1.02 3.52 -22.33
CA HIS A 5 -0.24 3.35 -21.62
C HIS A 5 -0.84 4.72 -21.32
N THR A 6 -2.12 4.89 -21.64
CA THR A 6 -2.86 6.12 -21.35
C THR A 6 -3.92 5.81 -20.30
N TYR A 7 -3.94 6.59 -19.21
CA TYR A 7 -4.96 6.48 -18.17
C TYR A 7 -5.32 7.84 -17.60
N LYS A 8 -6.47 7.93 -16.91
CA LYS A 8 -6.96 9.17 -16.33
C LYS A 8 -6.79 9.15 -14.79
N PRO A 9 -5.84 9.90 -14.21
CA PRO A 9 -5.49 9.79 -12.80
C PRO A 9 -6.53 10.37 -11.84
N ALA A 10 -7.41 11.28 -12.29
CA ALA A 10 -8.44 11.92 -11.48
C ALA A 10 -9.59 12.47 -12.34
N LEU A 11 -10.77 12.66 -11.74
CA LEU A 11 -11.99 13.11 -12.43
C LEU A 11 -11.80 14.42 -13.23
N ILE A 12 -11.12 15.41 -12.63
CA ILE A 12 -10.88 16.74 -13.20
C ILE A 12 -9.49 16.80 -13.88
N GLY A 13 -8.71 15.71 -13.81
CA GLY A 13 -7.40 15.59 -14.44
C GLY A 13 -7.52 15.34 -15.94
N GLY A 14 -6.54 15.84 -16.70
CA GLY A 14 -6.31 15.39 -18.07
C GLY A 14 -5.63 14.02 -18.10
N ASP A 15 -5.60 13.41 -19.28
CA ASP A 15 -4.96 12.11 -19.49
C ASP A 15 -3.48 12.16 -19.13
N THR A 16 -3.00 11.04 -18.59
CA THR A 16 -1.58 10.79 -18.33
C THR A 16 -1.13 9.67 -19.26
N ILE A 17 -0.10 9.96 -20.04
CA ILE A 17 0.53 9.00 -20.93
C ILE A 17 1.82 8.56 -20.26
N VAL A 18 2.01 7.25 -20.13
CA VAL A 18 3.23 6.66 -19.60
C VAL A 18 3.84 5.77 -20.66
N THR A 19 5.06 6.10 -21.03
CA THR A 19 5.85 5.36 -22.00
C THR A 19 6.97 4.64 -21.27
N LEU A 20 7.06 3.34 -21.49
CA LEU A 20 8.13 2.47 -21.00
C LEU A 20 9.01 2.11 -22.19
N SER A 21 10.32 2.38 -22.06
CA SER A 21 11.30 2.10 -23.10
C SER A 21 12.52 1.38 -22.51
N ASP A 22 13.48 1.06 -23.37
CA ASP A 22 14.72 0.44 -22.93
C ASP A 22 15.57 1.32 -22.01
N ASP A 23 15.40 2.64 -22.10
CA ASP A 23 16.16 3.64 -21.33
C ASP A 23 15.52 3.94 -19.98
N GLY A 24 14.19 3.87 -19.88
CA GLY A 24 13.52 4.22 -18.64
C GLY A 24 12.01 4.31 -18.75
N ILE A 25 11.44 5.03 -17.80
CA ILE A 25 10.03 5.39 -17.73
C ILE A 25 9.89 6.89 -18.01
N HIS A 26 8.96 7.25 -18.89
CA HIS A 26 8.59 8.63 -19.19
C HIS A 26 7.09 8.83 -18.95
N ARG A 27 6.73 9.83 -18.15
CA ARG A 27 5.36 10.22 -17.84
C ARG A 27 5.10 11.61 -18.41
N GLN A 28 4.13 11.70 -19.30
CA GLN A 28 3.63 12.94 -19.84
C GLN A 28 2.23 13.23 -19.30
N LYS A 29 2.07 14.42 -18.72
CA LYS A 29 0.79 15.01 -18.37
C LYS A 29 0.61 16.31 -19.14
N ARG A 30 -0.61 16.83 -19.15
CA ARG A 30 -0.90 18.15 -19.74
C ARG A 30 -0.06 19.29 -19.15
N THR A 31 0.31 19.20 -17.87
CA THR A 31 0.98 20.28 -17.12
C THR A 31 2.43 20.00 -16.78
N ASP A 32 2.85 18.75 -16.83
CA ASP A 32 4.19 18.32 -16.44
C ASP A 32 4.65 17.13 -17.28
N GLU A 33 5.96 17.00 -17.40
CA GLU A 33 6.61 15.81 -17.93
C GLU A 33 7.68 15.39 -16.93
N ALA A 34 7.89 14.08 -16.77
CA ALA A 34 8.90 13.54 -15.91
C ALA A 34 9.41 12.21 -16.46
N SER A 35 10.71 11.99 -16.42
CA SER A 35 11.33 10.72 -16.82
C SER A 35 12.29 10.23 -15.75
N MET A 36 12.56 8.93 -15.75
CA MET A 36 13.55 8.31 -14.88
C MET A 36 14.18 7.13 -15.60
N GLY A 37 15.51 7.09 -15.64
CA GLY A 37 16.26 5.96 -16.19
C GLY A 37 16.13 4.72 -15.30
N TRP A 38 16.16 3.52 -15.87
CA TRP A 38 16.04 2.29 -15.07
C TRP A 38 17.23 2.11 -14.10
N ASP A 39 18.43 2.51 -14.51
CA ASP A 39 19.65 2.48 -13.72
C ASP A 39 19.64 3.51 -12.57
N GLU A 40 18.87 4.60 -12.73
CA GLU A 40 18.76 5.65 -11.73
C GLU A 40 17.86 5.27 -10.55
N ILE A 41 16.96 4.30 -10.72
CA ILE A 41 15.97 3.91 -9.71
C ILE A 41 16.66 3.21 -8.55
N GLU A 42 16.56 3.76 -7.35
CA GLU A 42 17.08 3.16 -6.12
C GLU A 42 16.01 2.37 -5.37
N ALA A 43 14.76 2.84 -5.39
CA ALA A 43 13.67 2.23 -4.66
C ALA A 43 12.34 2.36 -5.38
N VAL A 44 11.55 1.29 -5.31
CA VAL A 44 10.18 1.25 -5.83
C VAL A 44 9.22 0.97 -4.69
N ARG A 45 8.11 1.70 -4.67
CA ARG A 45 7.07 1.53 -3.68
C ARG A 45 5.73 1.41 -4.38
N TYR A 46 4.97 0.39 -3.99
CA TYR A 46 3.61 0.17 -4.42
C TYR A 46 2.66 0.35 -3.23
N LEU A 47 1.68 1.22 -3.38
CA LEU A 47 0.58 1.40 -2.43
C LEU A 47 -0.72 0.94 -3.09
N GLU A 48 -1.42 0.09 -2.37
CA GLU A 48 -2.78 -0.32 -2.69
C GLU A 48 -3.68 0.13 -1.52
N GLY A 49 -4.66 1.00 -1.79
CA GLY A 49 -5.66 1.39 -0.79
C GLY A 49 -6.12 2.84 -0.87
N ARG A 50 -6.74 3.32 0.22
CA ARG A 50 -7.22 4.71 0.29
C ARG A 50 -6.05 5.70 0.43
N GLY A 51 -5.68 6.36 -0.66
CA GLY A 51 -4.79 7.51 -0.69
C GLY A 51 -5.45 8.78 -0.13
N ARG A 52 -4.78 9.93 -0.23
CA ARG A 52 -5.27 11.22 0.27
C ARG A 52 -6.58 11.70 -0.41
N TYR A 53 -7.00 11.03 -1.50
CA TYR A 53 -8.11 11.45 -2.35
C TYR A 53 -9.17 10.36 -2.64
N GLY A 54 -9.08 9.15 -2.08
CA GLY A 54 -10.02 8.06 -2.39
C GLY A 54 -9.35 6.68 -2.44
N ALA A 55 -10.07 5.62 -2.83
CA ALA A 55 -9.42 4.33 -3.12
C ALA A 55 -8.57 4.50 -4.39
N GLY A 56 -7.36 3.96 -4.36
CA GLY A 56 -6.39 4.19 -5.42
C GLY A 56 -5.20 3.25 -5.37
N MET A 57 -4.54 3.15 -6.50
CA MET A 57 -3.28 2.46 -6.66
C MET A 57 -2.21 3.52 -6.95
N GLU A 58 -1.08 3.43 -6.25
CA GLU A 58 0.05 4.34 -6.46
C GLU A 58 1.34 3.55 -6.63
N LEU A 59 2.14 3.95 -7.63
CA LEU A 59 3.47 3.41 -7.89
C LEU A 59 4.48 4.56 -7.85
N HIS A 60 5.42 4.50 -6.92
CA HIS A 60 6.43 5.53 -6.71
C HIS A 60 7.81 4.96 -7.02
N PHE A 61 8.56 5.64 -7.87
CA PHE A 61 9.95 5.37 -8.18
C PHE A 61 10.79 6.49 -7.57
N ARG A 62 11.84 6.13 -6.83
CA ARG A 62 12.80 7.07 -6.28
C ARG A 62 14.15 6.87 -6.95
N SER A 63 14.75 7.96 -7.42
CA SER A 63 16.10 7.92 -7.96
C SER A 63 17.16 8.01 -6.86
N THR A 64 18.39 7.63 -7.19
CA THR A 64 19.58 7.84 -6.33
C THR A 64 19.84 9.32 -6.00
N SER A 65 19.37 10.25 -6.84
CA SER A 65 19.44 11.70 -6.58
C SER A 65 18.36 12.20 -5.60
N GLY A 66 17.41 11.34 -5.21
CA GLY A 66 16.30 11.66 -4.31
C GLY A 66 15.05 12.18 -5.03
N GLU A 67 15.07 12.29 -6.36
CA GLU A 67 13.88 12.62 -7.14
C GLU A 67 12.86 11.48 -7.08
N THR A 68 11.57 11.82 -7.19
CA THR A 68 10.50 10.81 -7.12
C THR A 68 9.55 10.96 -8.28
N LEU A 69 9.48 9.94 -9.14
CA LEU A 69 8.43 9.79 -10.14
C LEU A 69 7.25 9.05 -9.51
N ARG A 70 6.06 9.66 -9.58
CA ARG A 70 4.83 9.07 -9.04
C ARG A 70 3.83 8.84 -10.16
N LEU A 71 3.32 7.62 -10.22
CA LEU A 71 2.14 7.22 -10.97
C LEU A 71 1.05 6.94 -9.97
N PHE A 72 -0.14 7.47 -10.19
CA PHE A 72 -1.24 7.29 -9.25
C PHE A 72 -2.56 7.36 -10.00
N ARG A 73 -3.51 6.58 -9.53
CA ARG A 73 -4.91 6.68 -9.91
C ARG A 73 -5.72 6.92 -8.64
N ASN A 74 -6.49 8.01 -8.61
CA ASN A 74 -7.51 8.28 -7.60
C ASN A 74 -8.89 8.03 -8.20
N ASP A 75 -9.82 7.40 -7.45
CA ASP A 75 -11.22 7.15 -7.86
C ASP A 75 -11.82 8.29 -8.71
N PRO A 76 -12.00 8.07 -10.03
CA PRO A 76 -12.94 8.82 -10.84
C PRO A 76 -14.37 8.34 -10.55
N ASN A 77 -15.37 9.09 -11.02
CA ASN A 77 -16.79 8.73 -10.94
C ASN A 77 -17.05 7.32 -11.48
N GLU A 78 -18.04 6.64 -10.89
CA GLU A 78 -18.52 5.27 -11.20
C GLU A 78 -18.79 4.92 -12.68
N ALA A 79 -18.80 5.90 -13.59
CA ALA A 79 -19.19 5.69 -14.99
C ALA A 79 -18.04 5.38 -15.97
N ASP A 80 -16.78 5.72 -15.66
CA ASP A 80 -15.59 5.50 -16.52
C ASP A 80 -14.50 4.64 -15.83
N ILE A 81 -14.86 3.96 -14.73
CA ILE A 81 -13.92 3.31 -13.79
C ILE A 81 -13.20 2.12 -14.43
N GLU A 82 -13.92 1.29 -15.17
CA GLU A 82 -13.44 -0.06 -15.51
C GLU A 82 -12.26 -0.01 -16.50
N ASP A 83 -12.36 0.78 -17.57
CA ASP A 83 -11.30 0.87 -18.59
C ASP A 83 -10.03 1.54 -18.06
N SER A 84 -10.17 2.58 -17.22
CA SER A 84 -8.99 3.26 -16.65
C SER A 84 -8.33 2.44 -15.54
N ASP A 85 -9.07 1.58 -14.85
CA ASP A 85 -8.53 0.69 -13.81
C ASP A 85 -7.77 -0.45 -14.44
N ILE A 86 -8.31 -1.04 -15.50
CA ILE A 86 -7.62 -2.05 -16.31
C ILE A 86 -6.35 -1.45 -16.91
N ALA A 87 -6.42 -0.27 -17.55
CA ALA A 87 -5.26 0.37 -18.14
C ALA A 87 -4.15 0.69 -17.12
N PHE A 88 -4.52 1.11 -15.90
CA PHE A 88 -3.54 1.35 -14.84
C PHE A 88 -2.96 0.04 -14.29
N ALA A 89 -3.78 -1.00 -14.11
CA ALA A 89 -3.32 -2.32 -13.68
C ALA A 89 -2.35 -2.94 -14.70
N GLU A 90 -2.65 -2.83 -15.99
CA GLU A 90 -1.76 -3.25 -17.08
C GLU A 90 -0.44 -2.46 -17.07
N LEU A 91 -0.50 -1.15 -16.86
CA LEU A 91 0.70 -0.32 -16.72
C LEU A 91 1.56 -0.76 -15.54
N VAL A 92 0.95 -1.06 -14.39
CA VAL A 92 1.65 -1.52 -13.18
C VAL A 92 2.32 -2.88 -13.45
N LEU A 93 1.58 -3.82 -14.07
CA LEU A 93 2.10 -5.12 -14.47
C LEU A 93 3.32 -4.97 -15.40
N GLU A 94 3.20 -4.13 -16.43
CA GLU A 94 4.27 -3.91 -17.40
C GLU A 94 5.48 -3.22 -16.73
N CYS A 95 5.26 -2.26 -15.82
CA CYS A 95 6.33 -1.67 -15.01
C CYS A 95 7.10 -2.72 -14.21
N PHE A 96 6.41 -3.65 -13.53
CA PHE A 96 7.09 -4.71 -12.78
C PHE A 96 7.82 -5.70 -13.68
N LYS A 97 7.27 -6.01 -14.85
CA LYS A 97 7.96 -6.80 -15.87
C LYS A 97 9.25 -6.12 -16.34
N TRP A 98 9.23 -4.83 -16.69
CA TRP A 98 10.43 -4.07 -17.06
C TRP A 98 11.45 -4.02 -15.92
N LEU A 99 11.00 -3.73 -14.70
CA LEU A 99 11.87 -3.73 -13.52
C LEU A 99 12.53 -5.09 -13.29
N SER A 100 11.77 -6.19 -13.44
CA SER A 100 12.32 -7.54 -13.28
C SER A 100 13.42 -7.88 -14.29
N GLN A 101 13.41 -7.24 -15.46
CA GLN A 101 14.40 -7.43 -16.52
C GLN A 101 15.60 -6.49 -16.40
N LYS A 102 15.35 -5.20 -16.13
CA LYS A 102 16.38 -4.16 -16.15
C LYS A 102 17.08 -4.00 -14.81
N ARG A 103 16.36 -4.23 -13.71
CA ARG A 103 16.82 -4.06 -12.33
C ARG A 103 16.30 -5.20 -11.43
N PRO A 104 16.74 -6.45 -11.70
CA PRO A 104 16.33 -7.61 -10.90
C PRO A 104 16.80 -7.53 -9.43
N ASP A 105 17.76 -6.65 -9.14
CA ASP A 105 18.26 -6.33 -7.81
C ASP A 105 17.26 -5.52 -6.97
N LEU A 106 16.29 -4.84 -7.60
CA LEU A 106 15.37 -3.96 -6.91
C LEU A 106 14.28 -4.73 -6.17
N VAL A 107 14.02 -4.22 -4.97
CA VAL A 107 12.97 -4.70 -4.09
C VAL A 107 11.86 -3.66 -4.03
N VAL A 108 10.63 -4.11 -4.27
CA VAL A 108 9.41 -3.32 -4.22
C VAL A 108 8.86 -3.34 -2.81
N SER A 109 8.71 -2.16 -2.22
CA SER A 109 8.07 -1.98 -0.91
C SER A 109 6.55 -1.90 -1.06
N LEU A 110 5.85 -2.87 -0.50
CA LEU A 110 4.39 -2.90 -0.33
C LEU A 110 3.99 -2.10 0.91
N GLU A 111 3.39 -0.95 0.69
CA GLU A 111 2.92 -0.08 1.77
C GLU A 111 1.39 -0.05 1.84
N GLN A 112 0.88 -0.03 3.07
CA GLN A 112 -0.51 0.30 3.37
C GLN A 112 -0.56 1.73 3.93
N PRO A 113 -1.70 2.44 3.81
CA PRO A 113 -1.82 3.79 4.33
C PRO A 113 -1.54 3.81 5.84
N LYS A 114 -0.55 4.61 6.26
CA LYS A 114 -0.08 4.66 7.66
C LYS A 114 -1.19 4.98 8.66
N LEU A 115 -2.20 5.74 8.25
CA LEU A 115 -3.32 6.14 9.11
C LEU A 115 -4.10 4.93 9.62
N PHE A 116 -4.42 3.95 8.76
CA PHE A 116 -5.16 2.76 9.17
C PHE A 116 -4.35 1.89 10.13
N LYS A 117 -3.04 1.73 9.88
CA LYS A 117 -2.13 1.04 10.81
C LYS A 117 -2.19 1.66 12.20
N TRP A 118 -2.09 2.99 12.30
CA TRP A 118 -2.20 3.70 13.58
C TRP A 118 -3.56 3.54 14.26
N ILE A 119 -4.66 3.66 13.51
CA ILE A 119 -6.02 3.49 14.06
C ILE A 119 -6.19 2.10 14.67
N PHE A 120 -5.90 1.04 13.92
CA PHE A 120 -6.07 -0.33 14.41
C PHE A 120 -5.11 -0.68 15.55
N PHE A 121 -3.87 -0.17 15.49
CA PHE A 121 -2.92 -0.30 16.59
C PHE A 121 -3.44 0.35 17.88
N LEU A 122 -3.90 1.60 17.81
CA LEU A 122 -4.45 2.33 18.96
C LEU A 122 -5.73 1.69 19.49
N CYS A 123 -6.61 1.18 18.61
CA CYS A 123 -7.76 0.38 19.03
C CYS A 123 -7.33 -0.86 19.82
N GLY A 124 -6.29 -1.57 19.37
CA GLY A 124 -5.72 -2.71 20.11
C GLY A 124 -5.18 -2.31 21.49
N VAL A 125 -4.47 -1.18 21.58
CA VAL A 125 -3.97 -0.64 22.87
C VAL A 125 -5.11 -0.29 23.82
N LEU A 126 -6.16 0.39 23.32
CA LEU A 126 -7.32 0.76 24.13
C LEU A 126 -8.08 -0.47 24.63
N LEU A 127 -8.31 -1.46 23.75
CA LEU A 127 -8.94 -2.72 24.15
C LEU A 127 -8.12 -3.44 25.22
N LEU A 128 -6.79 -3.50 25.06
CA LEU A 128 -5.90 -4.08 26.06
C LEU A 128 -6.08 -3.40 27.43
N LEU A 129 -6.10 -2.08 27.48
CA LEU A 129 -6.31 -1.32 28.72
C LEU A 129 -7.68 -1.60 29.36
N VAL A 130 -8.74 -1.73 28.54
CA VAL A 130 -10.08 -2.10 29.02
C VAL A 130 -10.06 -3.50 29.64
N PHE A 131 -9.46 -4.50 28.98
CA PHE A 131 -9.38 -5.86 29.52
C PHE A 131 -8.50 -5.97 30.76
N ILE A 132 -7.45 -5.16 30.88
CA ILE A 132 -6.69 -5.02 32.13
C ILE A 132 -7.59 -4.47 33.24
N ALA A 133 -8.34 -3.40 32.98
CA ALA A 133 -9.24 -2.82 33.96
C ALA A 133 -10.34 -3.80 34.40
N LEU A 134 -10.96 -4.52 33.46
CA LEU A 134 -11.95 -5.57 33.74
C LEU A 134 -11.36 -6.72 34.57
N THR A 135 -10.10 -7.09 34.30
CA THR A 135 -9.38 -8.09 35.09
C THR A 135 -9.22 -7.63 36.54
N VAL A 136 -8.75 -6.39 36.75
CA VAL A 136 -8.58 -5.81 38.09
C VAL A 136 -9.92 -5.70 38.82
N VAL A 137 -10.97 -5.22 38.15
CA VAL A 137 -12.32 -5.13 38.73
C VAL A 137 -12.86 -6.50 39.09
N GLY A 138 -12.71 -7.49 38.22
CA GLY A 138 -13.16 -8.86 38.47
C GLY A 138 -12.49 -9.48 39.69
N ILE A 139 -11.18 -9.29 39.84
CA ILE A 139 -10.42 -9.77 41.00
C ILE A 139 -10.86 -9.08 42.30
N LEU A 140 -11.12 -7.76 42.27
CA LEU A 140 -11.40 -6.98 43.48
C LEU A 140 -12.87 -7.03 43.91
N MET A 141 -13.81 -7.09 42.96
CA MET A 141 -15.23 -6.90 43.23
C MET A 141 -16.05 -8.19 43.15
N VAL A 142 -15.60 -9.19 42.38
CA VAL A 142 -16.35 -10.43 42.15
C VAL A 142 -15.42 -11.66 42.13
N PRO A 143 -14.60 -11.88 43.18
CA PRO A 143 -13.54 -12.89 43.16
C PRO A 143 -14.08 -14.32 43.01
N ASP A 144 -15.25 -14.62 43.59
CA ASP A 144 -15.85 -15.95 43.58
C ASP A 144 -16.35 -16.37 42.19
N ASP A 145 -16.80 -15.41 41.37
CA ASP A 145 -17.32 -15.65 40.02
C ASP A 145 -16.32 -15.32 38.91
N PHE A 146 -15.16 -14.73 39.24
CA PHE A 146 -14.18 -14.24 38.27
C PHE A 146 -13.75 -15.31 37.25
N ALA A 147 -13.65 -16.56 37.70
CA ALA A 147 -13.26 -17.69 36.85
C ALA A 147 -14.18 -17.87 35.64
N THR A 148 -15.46 -17.51 35.76
CA THR A 148 -16.44 -17.62 34.66
C THR A 148 -16.19 -16.60 33.54
N GLY A 149 -15.60 -15.45 33.87
CA GLY A 149 -15.26 -14.39 32.92
C GLY A 149 -13.91 -14.58 32.22
N LEU A 150 -13.06 -15.48 32.72
CA LEU A 150 -11.70 -15.70 32.19
C LEU A 150 -11.67 -16.00 30.69
N PRO A 151 -12.53 -16.87 30.12
CA PRO A 151 -12.48 -17.15 28.67
C PRO A 151 -12.71 -15.89 27.81
N ALA A 152 -13.64 -15.02 28.22
CA ALA A 152 -13.92 -13.78 27.52
C ALA A 152 -12.75 -12.79 27.64
N LEU A 153 -12.13 -12.70 28.83
CA LEU A 153 -10.92 -11.89 29.04
C LEU A 153 -9.77 -12.39 28.15
N PHE A 154 -9.51 -13.70 28.09
CA PHE A 154 -8.47 -14.26 27.23
C PHE A 154 -8.72 -13.98 25.75
N ALA A 155 -9.96 -14.13 25.27
CA ALA A 155 -10.31 -13.78 23.91
C ALA A 155 -10.07 -12.27 23.63
N GLY A 156 -10.46 -11.40 24.57
CA GLY A 156 -10.22 -9.97 24.50
C GLY A 156 -8.74 -9.59 24.41
N PHE A 157 -7.90 -10.22 25.25
CA PHE A 157 -6.45 -10.05 25.21
C PHE A 157 -5.86 -10.54 23.89
N ALA A 158 -6.30 -11.70 23.39
CA ALA A 158 -5.82 -12.25 22.12
C ALA A 158 -6.17 -11.34 20.93
N ILE A 159 -7.41 -10.81 20.89
CA ILE A 159 -7.84 -9.85 19.84
C ILE A 159 -7.00 -8.58 19.91
N SER A 160 -6.80 -8.04 21.12
CA SER A 160 -6.00 -6.83 21.34
C SER A 160 -4.55 -7.01 20.88
N ALA A 161 -3.93 -8.13 21.26
CA ALA A 161 -2.57 -8.48 20.85
C ALA A 161 -2.48 -8.67 19.33
N THR A 162 -3.46 -9.33 18.72
CA THR A 162 -3.53 -9.54 17.27
C THR A 162 -3.57 -8.23 16.51
N LEU A 163 -4.39 -7.27 16.96
CA LEU A 163 -4.44 -5.92 16.38
C LEU A 163 -3.08 -5.20 16.53
N MET A 164 -2.53 -5.19 17.74
CA MET A 164 -1.25 -4.50 18.00
C MET A 164 -0.09 -5.09 17.21
N ILE A 165 -0.02 -6.42 17.07
CA ILE A 165 1.04 -7.09 16.33
C ILE A 165 0.87 -6.86 14.82
N ASN A 166 -0.31 -7.09 14.26
CA ASN A 166 -0.51 -7.01 12.81
C ASN A 166 -0.47 -5.58 12.28
N TYR A 167 -0.94 -4.61 13.05
CA TYR A 167 -1.01 -3.21 12.65
C TYR A 167 0.09 -2.34 13.28
N ASN A 168 1.13 -2.96 13.85
CA ASN A 168 2.26 -2.23 14.44
C ASN A 168 2.87 -1.22 13.44
N PRO A 169 2.80 0.10 13.73
CA PRO A 169 3.27 1.13 12.81
C PRO A 169 4.80 1.15 12.65
N PHE A 170 5.54 0.46 13.53
CA PHE A 170 6.99 0.34 13.50
C PHE A 170 7.49 -0.88 12.71
N LYS A 171 6.60 -1.77 12.26
CA LYS A 171 7.01 -2.87 11.39
C LYS A 171 7.50 -2.32 10.05
N PRO A 172 8.64 -2.82 9.53
CA PRO A 172 9.07 -2.47 8.19
C PRO A 172 7.98 -2.86 7.17
N PRO A 173 7.89 -2.17 6.03
CA PRO A 173 6.97 -2.55 4.98
C PRO A 173 7.30 -3.95 4.46
N VAL A 174 6.29 -4.64 3.94
CA VAL A 174 6.51 -5.92 3.27
C VAL A 174 7.25 -5.62 1.98
N THR A 175 8.25 -6.44 1.66
CA THR A 175 9.09 -6.25 0.49
C THR A 175 9.03 -7.47 -0.39
N LYS A 176 8.89 -7.27 -1.71
CA LYS A 176 8.94 -8.34 -2.72
C LYS A 176 9.87 -7.95 -3.86
N SER A 177 10.49 -8.91 -4.52
CA SER A 177 11.22 -8.62 -5.77
C SER A 177 10.26 -8.15 -6.86
N ALA A 178 10.78 -7.42 -7.86
CA ALA A 178 9.98 -7.02 -9.02
C ALA A 178 9.42 -8.23 -9.79
N TYR A 179 10.15 -9.35 -9.81
CA TYR A 179 9.70 -10.61 -10.43
C TYR A 179 8.50 -11.21 -9.69
N GLU A 180 8.57 -11.33 -8.36
CA GLU A 180 7.44 -11.83 -7.55
C GLU A 180 6.20 -10.95 -7.70
N MET A 181 6.39 -9.62 -7.75
CA MET A 181 5.28 -8.69 -8.00
C MET A 181 4.62 -8.93 -9.36
N TRP A 182 5.43 -9.12 -10.41
CA TRP A 182 4.92 -9.39 -11.75
C TRP A 182 4.14 -10.72 -11.79
N THR A 183 4.70 -11.80 -11.21
CA THR A 183 4.04 -13.11 -11.22
C THR A 183 2.75 -13.10 -10.41
N ASP A 184 2.74 -12.47 -9.25
CA ASP A 184 1.56 -12.42 -8.37
C ASP A 184 0.41 -11.64 -8.99
N LEU A 185 0.70 -10.59 -9.77
CA LEU A 185 -0.32 -9.78 -10.45
C LEU A 185 -0.76 -10.35 -11.81
N SER A 186 0.00 -11.30 -12.37
CA SER A 186 -0.31 -11.94 -13.65
C SER A 186 -1.22 -13.18 -13.54
N ASN A 187 -1.45 -13.69 -12.32
CA ASN A 187 -2.26 -14.88 -12.03
C ASN A 187 -3.63 -14.49 -11.46
#